data_AF-A0A7C2ZE82-F1
#
_entry.id   AF-A0A7C2ZE82-F1
#
_cell.length_a   1.000
_cell.length_b   1.000
_cell.length_c   1.000
_cell.angle_alpha   90.00
_cell.angle_beta   90.00
_cell.angle_gamma   90.00
#
_symmetry.space_group_name_H-M   'P 1'
#
loop_
_entity.id
_entity.type
_entity.pdbx_description
1 polymer ?
#
loop_
_entity_poly.entity_id
_entity_poly.type
_entity_poly.pdbx_seq_one_letter_code
_entity_poly.pdbx_strand_id
1 'polypeptide(L)'
;MTMPDNSEKPEVSAADVAHAVVKGAVSAVPVVGGVLSETLSLIFSPPLEKRREKWLQTLADAIEEIKQKLENFSPEKLSQNEAFVTTAMHASQIASRAHQEEKLRALRNAIVNAALPGAPDETKQQIFLEHVDSLTPWHLRILAFFDSPEAWFERHNIRRPNITAGGQSHILEAGIPDLRGQREFYDQIIKDLEARGLMPGGGIHVMVSGHGLWQPRITNWGREFLRFISERA
;
A
#
# COMPACT_ATOMS: atom_id res chain seq x y z
N MET A 1 -3.53 -6.29 -77.53
CA MET A 1 -3.36 -5.01 -76.81
C MET A 1 -3.97 -5.19 -75.42
N THR A 2 -3.26 -5.80 -74.48
CA THR A 2 -2.41 -5.16 -73.44
C THR A 2 -3.17 -4.19 -72.53
N MET A 3 -3.31 -4.58 -71.25
CA MET A 3 -3.65 -3.76 -70.08
C MET A 3 -2.63 -2.59 -69.89
N PRO A 4 -2.93 -1.58 -69.07
CA PRO A 4 -2.69 -1.72 -67.63
C PRO A 4 -3.88 -1.38 -66.74
N ASP A 5 -4.08 -2.30 -65.79
CA ASP A 5 -4.48 -2.06 -64.42
C ASP A 5 -3.42 -1.18 -63.71
N ASN A 6 -3.83 -0.11 -63.01
CA ASN A 6 -3.39 0.14 -61.63
C ASN A 6 -4.21 1.28 -60.97
N SER A 7 -4.74 0.96 -59.79
CA SER A 7 -4.75 1.72 -58.52
C SER A 7 -4.77 3.27 -58.56
N GLU A 8 -5.52 4.00 -57.74
CA GLU A 8 -5.57 3.92 -56.27
C GLU A 8 -6.88 4.52 -55.76
N LYS A 9 -7.61 3.80 -54.91
CA LYS A 9 -8.48 4.45 -53.91
C LYS A 9 -7.54 4.94 -52.81
N PRO A 10 -7.69 6.19 -52.29
CA PRO A 10 -6.81 6.65 -51.22
C PRO A 10 -6.93 5.70 -50.03
N GLU A 11 -5.80 5.12 -49.62
CA GLU A 11 -5.70 4.43 -48.34
C GLU A 11 -6.03 5.44 -47.24
N VAL A 12 -7.06 5.12 -46.46
CA VAL A 12 -7.37 5.88 -45.25
C VAL A 12 -6.23 5.64 -44.29
N SER A 13 -5.35 6.63 -44.16
CA SER A 13 -4.23 6.60 -43.21
C SER A 13 -4.77 6.42 -41.79
N ALA A 14 -4.02 5.72 -40.93
CA ALA A 14 -4.32 5.66 -39.50
C ALA A 14 -4.45 7.06 -38.86
N ALA A 15 -3.84 8.08 -39.48
CA ALA A 15 -4.00 9.48 -39.08
C ALA A 15 -5.42 10.03 -39.34
N ASP A 16 -6.11 9.57 -40.38
CA ASP A 16 -7.48 9.99 -40.73
C ASP A 16 -8.52 9.30 -39.83
N VAL A 17 -8.28 8.04 -39.44
CA VAL A 17 -9.10 7.35 -38.44
C VAL A 17 -8.91 7.94 -37.05
N ALA A 18 -7.68 8.34 -36.70
CA ALA A 18 -7.41 9.06 -35.45
C ALA A 18 -8.12 10.42 -35.39
N HIS A 19 -8.19 11.16 -36.51
CA HIS A 19 -8.92 12.43 -36.55
C HIS A 19 -10.44 12.27 -36.42
N ALA A 20 -11.02 11.18 -36.91
CA ALA A 20 -12.46 10.93 -36.81
C ALA A 20 -12.90 10.47 -35.41
N VAL A 21 -12.08 9.68 -34.71
CA VAL A 21 -12.40 9.18 -33.36
C VAL A 21 -12.33 10.29 -32.30
N VAL A 22 -11.43 11.26 -32.46
CA VAL A 22 -11.34 12.42 -31.56
C VAL A 22 -12.56 13.34 -31.69
N LYS A 23 -13.22 13.39 -32.85
CA LYS A 23 -14.39 14.26 -33.05
C LYS A 23 -15.74 13.59 -32.75
N GLY A 24 -15.83 12.26 -32.80
CA GLY A 24 -17.08 11.52 -32.58
C GLY A 24 -17.46 11.32 -31.11
N ALA A 25 -16.48 11.16 -30.22
CA ALA A 25 -16.75 10.95 -28.79
C ALA A 25 -17.02 12.27 -28.03
N VAL A 26 -16.55 13.40 -28.55
CA VAL A 26 -16.70 14.73 -27.93
C VAL A 26 -18.08 15.35 -28.23
N SER A 27 -18.77 14.91 -29.28
CA SER A 27 -20.05 15.49 -29.71
C SER A 27 -21.30 14.91 -29.04
N ALA A 28 -21.19 13.88 -28.19
CA ALA A 28 -22.34 13.28 -27.50
C ALA A 28 -22.64 13.90 -26.13
N VAL A 29 -21.77 14.78 -25.63
CA VAL A 29 -21.97 15.49 -24.36
C VAL A 29 -21.98 16.99 -24.63
N PRO A 30 -23.15 17.62 -24.82
CA PRO A 30 -23.23 19.06 -24.81
C PRO A 30 -22.92 19.52 -23.38
N VAL A 31 -21.74 20.12 -23.12
CA VAL A 31 -21.43 21.16 -22.08
C VAL A 31 -19.96 21.27 -21.63
N VAL A 32 -19.00 20.39 -21.98
CA VAL A 32 -17.62 20.53 -21.42
C VAL A 32 -16.64 21.16 -22.43
N GLY A 33 -16.58 22.49 -22.46
CA GLY A 33 -15.64 23.28 -23.27
C GLY A 33 -14.18 23.25 -22.78
N GLY A 34 -13.24 23.55 -23.67
CA GLY A 34 -11.78 23.42 -23.50
C GLY A 34 -11.14 24.10 -22.28
N VAL A 35 -11.79 25.10 -21.66
CA VAL A 35 -11.32 25.74 -20.42
C VAL A 35 -11.39 24.80 -19.21
N LEU A 36 -12.33 23.85 -19.20
CA LEU A 36 -12.41 22.82 -18.16
C LEU A 36 -11.28 21.79 -18.31
N SER A 37 -10.81 21.49 -19.52
CA SER A 37 -9.70 20.57 -19.73
C SER A 37 -8.37 21.12 -19.23
N GLU A 38 -8.11 22.42 -19.43
CA GLU A 38 -6.88 23.09 -18.96
C GLU A 38 -6.86 23.21 -17.44
N THR A 39 -7.99 23.58 -16.82
CA THR A 39 -8.10 23.68 -15.36
C THR A 39 -8.02 22.31 -14.67
N LEU A 40 -8.65 21.27 -15.22
CA LEU A 40 -8.49 19.90 -14.71
C LEU A 40 -7.05 19.42 -14.85
N SER A 41 -6.38 19.75 -15.96
CA SER A 41 -4.97 19.39 -16.19
C SER A 41 -4.05 20.13 -15.21
N LEU A 42 -4.29 21.40 -14.90
CA LEU A 42 -3.52 22.16 -13.90
C LEU A 42 -3.73 21.63 -12.46
N ILE A 43 -4.92 21.13 -12.14
CA ILE A 43 -5.23 20.62 -10.79
C ILE A 43 -4.70 19.21 -10.58
N PHE A 44 -4.84 18.32 -11.58
CA PHE A 44 -4.59 16.90 -11.40
C PHE A 44 -3.24 16.43 -11.97
N SER A 45 -2.74 17.01 -13.07
CA SER A 45 -1.48 16.54 -13.68
C SER A 45 -0.25 16.78 -12.78
N PRO A 46 -0.02 17.98 -12.19
CA PRO A 46 1.18 18.21 -11.41
C PRO A 46 1.30 17.32 -10.15
N PRO A 47 0.23 17.08 -9.36
CA PRO A 47 0.30 16.14 -8.25
C PRO A 47 0.58 14.69 -8.68
N LEU A 48 0.02 14.25 -9.81
CA LEU A 48 0.22 12.89 -10.33
C LEU A 48 1.66 12.68 -10.81
N GLU A 49 2.22 13.63 -11.56
CA GLU A 49 3.61 13.56 -12.03
C GLU A 49 4.60 13.54 -10.87
N LYS A 50 4.41 14.41 -9.87
CA LYS A 50 5.25 14.44 -8.65
C LYS A 50 5.18 13.14 -7.87
N ARG A 51 3.99 12.54 -7.75
CA ARG A 51 3.83 11.23 -7.08
C ARG A 51 4.56 10.13 -7.84
N ARG A 52 4.45 10.12 -9.18
CA ARG A 52 5.16 9.15 -10.03
C ARG A 52 6.67 9.27 -9.88
N GLU A 53 7.20 10.49 -9.96
CA GLU A 53 8.63 10.75 -9.81
C GLU A 53 9.15 10.32 -8.43
N LYS A 54 8.45 10.73 -7.35
CA LYS A 54 8.79 10.31 -5.99
C LYS A 54 8.75 8.79 -5.81
N TRP A 55 7.76 8.12 -6.42
CA TRP A 55 7.66 6.67 -6.37
C TRP A 55 8.79 5.97 -7.13
N LEU A 56 9.18 6.48 -8.31
CA LEU A 56 10.32 5.94 -9.05
C LEU A 56 11.63 6.05 -8.25
N GLN A 57 11.85 7.16 -7.56
CA GLN A 57 12.98 7.30 -6.65
C GLN A 57 12.91 6.27 -5.51
N THR A 58 11.73 6.08 -4.93
CA THR A 58 11.49 5.09 -3.87
C THR A 58 11.79 3.65 -4.34
N LEU A 59 11.49 3.33 -5.60
CA LEU A 59 11.83 2.04 -6.21
C LEU A 59 13.34 1.90 -6.41
N ALA A 60 14.04 2.94 -6.88
CA ALA A 60 15.49 2.92 -6.99
C ALA A 60 16.16 2.65 -5.64
N ASP A 61 15.69 3.32 -4.58
CA ASP A 61 16.18 3.12 -3.21
C ASP A 61 15.88 1.70 -2.69
N ALA A 62 14.74 1.11 -3.09
CA ALA A 62 14.40 -0.27 -2.75
C ALA A 62 15.34 -1.28 -3.44
N ILE A 63 15.66 -1.07 -4.72
CA ILE A 63 16.59 -1.93 -5.46
C ILE A 63 18.01 -1.85 -4.85
N GLU A 64 18.46 -0.66 -4.47
CA GLU A 64 19.77 -0.51 -3.82
C GLU A 64 19.81 -1.20 -2.45
N GLU A 65 18.73 -1.14 -1.66
CA GLU A 65 18.65 -1.92 -0.41
C GLU A 65 18.65 -3.44 -0.67
N ILE A 66 17.91 -3.92 -1.66
CA ILE A 66 17.90 -5.34 -2.04
C ILE A 66 19.32 -5.80 -2.40
N LYS A 67 20.05 -4.99 -3.18
CA LYS A 67 21.43 -5.26 -3.57
C LYS A 67 22.38 -5.32 -2.36
N GLN A 68 22.16 -4.49 -1.35
CA GLN A 68 22.96 -4.50 -0.12
C GLN A 68 22.66 -5.72 0.77
N LYS A 69 21.41 -6.19 0.78
CA LYS A 69 20.94 -7.30 1.62
C LYS A 69 21.08 -8.68 0.98
N LEU A 70 21.23 -8.77 -0.34
CA LEU A 70 21.44 -10.02 -1.07
C LEU A 70 22.92 -10.21 -1.41
N GLU A 71 23.54 -11.24 -0.84
CA GLU A 71 24.94 -11.60 -1.13
C GLU A 71 25.20 -11.85 -2.63
N ASN A 72 24.23 -12.42 -3.34
CA ASN A 72 24.34 -12.79 -4.76
C ASN A 72 23.35 -12.02 -5.64
N PHE A 73 23.24 -10.71 -5.43
CA PHE A 73 22.39 -9.85 -6.24
C PHE A 73 22.75 -9.91 -7.73
N SER A 74 21.74 -10.08 -8.58
CA SER A 74 21.84 -9.94 -10.04
C SER A 74 20.55 -9.31 -10.56
N PRO A 75 20.62 -8.19 -11.29
CA PRO A 75 19.46 -7.58 -11.94
C PRO A 75 18.73 -8.57 -12.85
N GLU A 76 19.46 -9.41 -13.57
CA GLU A 76 18.91 -10.42 -14.48
C GLU A 76 18.10 -11.45 -13.72
N LYS A 77 18.67 -12.03 -12.66
CA LYS A 77 17.95 -13.00 -11.80
C LYS A 77 16.71 -12.39 -11.14
N LEU A 78 16.81 -11.13 -10.70
CA LEU A 78 15.68 -10.44 -10.08
C LEU A 78 14.56 -10.16 -11.10
N SER A 79 14.92 -9.76 -12.32
CA SER A 79 13.95 -9.55 -13.42
C SER A 79 13.27 -10.84 -13.90
N GLN A 80 13.93 -12.00 -13.72
CA GLN A 80 13.39 -13.32 -14.03
C GLN A 80 12.56 -13.92 -12.89
N ASN A 81 12.55 -13.29 -11.71
CA ASN A 81 11.69 -13.69 -10.60
C ASN A 81 10.29 -13.10 -10.82
N GLU A 82 9.41 -13.88 -11.44
CA GLU A 82 8.03 -13.46 -11.75
C GLU A 82 7.26 -13.00 -10.51
N ALA A 83 7.39 -13.69 -9.38
CA ALA A 83 6.72 -13.30 -8.14
C ALA A 83 7.18 -11.92 -7.64
N PHE A 84 8.49 -11.63 -7.70
CA PHE A 84 9.01 -10.31 -7.38
C PHE A 84 8.48 -9.23 -8.33
N VAL A 85 8.52 -9.49 -9.65
CA VAL A 85 8.05 -8.54 -10.66
C VAL A 85 6.55 -8.24 -10.47
N THR A 86 5.73 -9.27 -10.28
CA THR A 86 4.30 -9.14 -10.00
C THR A 86 4.05 -8.32 -8.74
N THR A 87 4.76 -8.60 -7.65
CA THR A 87 4.66 -7.83 -6.41
C THR A 87 5.07 -6.37 -6.60
N ALA A 88 6.16 -6.09 -7.32
CA ALA A 88 6.61 -4.73 -7.61
C ALA A 88 5.59 -3.95 -8.46
N MET A 89 5.00 -4.60 -9.46
CA MET A 89 3.96 -4.01 -10.32
C MET A 89 2.68 -3.74 -9.53
N HIS A 90 2.21 -4.71 -8.75
CA HIS A 90 0.99 -4.57 -7.93
C HIS A 90 1.18 -3.48 -6.86
N ALA A 91 2.31 -3.47 -6.16
CA ALA A 91 2.62 -2.42 -5.20
C ALA A 91 2.68 -1.02 -5.85
N SER A 92 3.25 -0.92 -7.06
CA SER A 92 3.29 0.33 -7.81
C SER A 92 1.91 0.84 -8.23
N GLN A 93 1.00 -0.06 -8.60
CA GLN A 93 -0.39 0.29 -8.90
C GLN A 93 -1.10 0.88 -7.67
N ILE A 94 -0.92 0.26 -6.50
CA ILE A 94 -1.47 0.77 -5.23
C ILE A 94 -0.84 2.13 -4.90
N ALA A 95 0.48 2.26 -5.03
CA ALA A 95 1.21 3.49 -4.72
C ALA A 95 0.75 4.69 -5.58
N SER A 96 0.42 4.45 -6.86
CA SER A 96 -0.03 5.50 -7.79
C SER A 96 -1.30 6.25 -7.32
N ARG A 97 -2.14 5.58 -6.53
CA ARG A 97 -3.40 6.12 -5.98
C ARG A 97 -3.34 6.43 -4.49
N ALA A 98 -2.22 6.15 -3.82
CA ALA A 98 -2.01 6.44 -2.41
C ALA A 98 -1.31 7.80 -2.23
N HIS A 99 -1.63 8.50 -1.14
CA HIS A 99 -0.90 9.70 -0.73
C HIS A 99 -0.39 9.63 0.71
N GLN A 100 -0.75 8.57 1.46
CA GLN A 100 -0.32 8.38 2.83
C GLN A 100 1.08 7.77 2.86
N GLU A 101 2.04 8.45 3.49
CA GLU A 101 3.45 8.03 3.53
C GLU A 101 3.63 6.67 4.21
N GLU A 102 2.78 6.32 5.18
CA GLU A 102 2.78 5.01 5.84
C GLU A 102 2.50 3.88 4.85
N LYS A 103 1.53 4.09 3.94
CA LYS A 103 1.20 3.10 2.90
C LYS A 103 2.29 3.00 1.85
N LEU A 104 2.84 4.13 1.41
CA LEU A 104 3.96 4.14 0.45
C LEU A 104 5.18 3.40 1.02
N ARG A 105 5.50 3.62 2.30
CA ARG A 105 6.57 2.90 3.00
C ARG A 105 6.28 1.40 3.13
N ALA A 106 5.04 1.03 3.48
CA ALA A 106 4.62 -0.36 3.55
C ALA A 106 4.76 -1.09 2.20
N LEU A 107 4.36 -0.43 1.10
CA LEU A 107 4.49 -0.96 -0.25
C LEU A 107 5.95 -1.09 -0.67
N ARG A 108 6.78 -0.08 -0.39
CA ARG A 108 8.24 -0.17 -0.63
C ARG A 108 8.85 -1.37 0.10
N ASN A 109 8.54 -1.53 1.38
CA ASN A 109 9.07 -2.61 2.20
C ASN A 109 8.57 -3.98 1.71
N ALA A 110 7.33 -4.08 1.24
CA ALA A 110 6.81 -5.30 0.61
C ALA A 110 7.64 -5.70 -0.63
N ILE A 111 8.02 -4.74 -1.47
CA ILE A 111 8.89 -4.99 -2.63
C ILE A 111 10.25 -5.50 -2.20
N VAL A 112 10.90 -4.83 -1.24
CA VAL A 112 12.19 -5.28 -0.69
C VAL A 112 12.07 -6.69 -0.13
N ASN A 113 11.09 -6.93 0.73
CA ASN A 113 10.92 -8.19 1.42
C ASN A 113 10.52 -9.34 0.49
N ALA A 114 9.89 -9.08 -0.65
CA ALA A 114 9.60 -10.08 -1.67
C ALA A 114 10.85 -10.59 -2.40
N ALA A 115 11.90 -9.77 -2.49
CA ALA A 115 13.18 -10.17 -3.08
C ALA A 115 14.09 -10.93 -2.11
N LEU A 116 13.84 -10.84 -0.80
CA LEU A 116 14.72 -11.38 0.23
C LEU A 116 14.35 -12.83 0.62
N PRO A 117 15.32 -13.62 1.13
CA PRO A 117 15.04 -14.96 1.65
C PRO A 117 13.95 -14.95 2.74
N GLY A 118 13.11 -15.99 2.74
CA GLY A 118 11.98 -16.08 3.68
C GLY A 118 10.85 -15.10 3.41
N ALA A 119 10.74 -14.58 2.19
CA ALA A 119 9.53 -13.92 1.72
C ALA A 119 8.32 -14.87 1.84
N PRO A 120 7.10 -14.35 2.11
CA PRO A 120 5.88 -15.12 1.95
C PRO A 120 5.75 -15.66 0.52
N ASP A 121 5.01 -16.75 0.32
CA ASP A 121 4.69 -17.21 -1.04
C ASP A 121 3.84 -16.18 -1.80
N GLU A 122 3.81 -16.29 -3.13
CA GLU A 122 3.16 -15.32 -4.03
C GLU A 122 1.69 -15.05 -3.68
N THR A 123 0.94 -16.09 -3.30
CA THR A 123 -0.48 -15.93 -2.93
C THR A 123 -0.63 -15.06 -1.70
N LYS A 124 0.21 -15.28 -0.68
CA LYS A 124 0.23 -14.43 0.52
C LYS A 124 0.68 -13.00 0.20
N GLN A 125 1.69 -12.83 -0.65
CA GLN A 125 2.15 -11.49 -1.06
C GLN A 125 1.01 -10.69 -1.69
N GLN A 126 0.22 -11.30 -2.57
CA GLN A 126 -0.94 -10.68 -3.18
C GLN A 126 -1.99 -10.28 -2.12
N ILE A 127 -2.38 -11.20 -1.24
CA ILE A 127 -3.36 -10.93 -0.17
C ILE A 127 -2.88 -9.79 0.74
N PHE A 128 -1.59 -9.78 1.09
CA PHE A 128 -0.99 -8.74 1.92
C PHE A 128 -0.98 -7.38 1.21
N LEU A 129 -0.70 -7.31 -0.09
CA LEU A 129 -0.80 -6.06 -0.84
C LEU A 129 -2.24 -5.55 -0.90
N GLU A 130 -3.23 -6.42 -1.07
CA GLU A 130 -4.65 -6.05 -1.00
C GLU A 130 -5.03 -5.53 0.39
N HIS A 131 -4.43 -6.06 1.45
CA HIS A 131 -4.58 -5.51 2.80
C HIS A 131 -3.95 -4.12 2.90
N VAL A 132 -2.73 -3.89 2.41
CA VAL A 132 -2.13 -2.54 2.41
C VAL A 132 -3.01 -1.55 1.65
N ASP A 133 -3.55 -1.94 0.50
CA ASP A 133 -4.41 -1.09 -0.32
C ASP A 133 -5.73 -0.72 0.36
N SER A 134 -6.39 -1.67 1.03
CA SER A 134 -7.70 -1.43 1.64
C SER A 134 -7.65 -0.90 3.07
N LEU A 135 -6.56 -1.15 3.81
CA LEU A 135 -6.38 -0.64 5.17
C LEU A 135 -5.95 0.84 5.17
N THR A 136 -6.43 1.57 6.18
CA THR A 136 -6.00 2.96 6.45
C THR A 136 -4.71 2.99 7.27
N PRO A 137 -3.98 4.13 7.34
CA PRO A 137 -2.82 4.25 8.21
C PRO A 137 -3.11 3.91 9.69
N TRP A 138 -4.33 4.18 10.16
CA TRP A 138 -4.74 3.84 11.52
C TRP A 138 -4.77 2.33 11.79
N HIS A 139 -5.19 1.53 10.82
CA HIS A 139 -5.16 0.07 10.94
C HIS A 139 -3.71 -0.42 11.10
N LEU A 140 -2.79 0.09 10.27
CA LEU A 140 -1.38 -0.29 10.33
C LEU A 140 -0.74 0.15 11.66
N ARG A 141 -1.03 1.38 12.12
CA ARG A 141 -0.52 1.93 13.37
C ARG A 141 -1.01 1.13 14.59
N ILE A 142 -2.30 0.81 14.64
CA ILE A 142 -2.90 0.01 15.72
C ILE A 142 -2.37 -1.43 15.70
N LEU A 143 -2.26 -2.05 14.52
CA LEU A 143 -1.71 -3.39 14.39
C LEU A 143 -0.24 -3.45 14.86
N ALA A 144 0.58 -2.47 14.44
CA ALA A 144 1.98 -2.36 14.87
C ALA A 144 2.12 -2.12 16.38
N PHE A 145 1.20 -1.35 16.99
CA PHE A 145 1.11 -1.21 18.44
C PHE A 145 0.87 -2.56 19.12
N PHE A 146 -0.13 -3.31 18.65
CA PHE A 146 -0.51 -4.59 19.27
C PHE A 146 0.46 -5.74 19.00
N ASP A 147 1.35 -5.66 18.00
CA ASP A 147 2.41 -6.66 17.82
C ASP A 147 3.46 -6.59 18.94
N SER A 148 3.75 -5.40 19.48
CA SER A 148 4.72 -5.23 20.56
C SER A 148 4.44 -3.96 21.38
N PRO A 149 3.44 -3.97 22.29
CA PRO A 149 3.05 -2.78 23.04
C PRO A 149 4.19 -2.21 23.90
N GLU A 150 4.97 -3.08 24.53
CA GLU A 150 6.12 -2.66 25.35
C GLU A 150 7.17 -1.89 24.54
N ALA A 151 7.62 -2.47 23.43
CA ALA A 151 8.59 -1.86 22.53
C ALA A 151 8.02 -0.60 21.85
N TRP A 152 6.70 -0.50 21.69
CA TRP A 152 6.06 0.73 21.21
C TRP A 152 6.29 1.88 22.18
N PHE A 153 6.01 1.68 23.48
CA PHE A 153 6.22 2.71 24.50
C PHE A 153 7.68 3.14 24.59
N GLU A 154 8.62 2.20 24.52
CA GLU A 154 10.06 2.49 24.54
C GLU A 154 10.50 3.32 23.33
N ARG A 155 10.14 2.90 22.11
CA ARG A 155 10.48 3.61 20.87
C ARG A 155 9.93 5.04 20.81
N HIS A 156 8.79 5.28 21.45
CA HIS A 156 8.15 6.59 21.48
C HIS A 156 8.45 7.39 22.76
N ASN A 157 9.32 6.88 23.65
CA ASN A 157 9.68 7.50 24.92
C ASN A 157 8.43 7.84 25.79
N ILE A 158 7.45 6.94 25.82
CA ILE A 158 6.21 7.08 26.58
C ILE A 158 6.35 6.33 27.91
N ARG A 159 6.02 6.99 29.01
CA ARG A 159 5.98 6.34 30.33
C ARG A 159 4.86 5.31 30.38
N ARG A 160 5.20 4.07 30.72
CA ARG A 160 4.21 3.00 30.93
C ARG A 160 3.29 3.35 32.12
N PRO A 161 1.96 3.30 31.96
CA PRO A 161 1.03 3.47 33.08
C PRO A 161 1.12 2.28 34.02
N ASN A 162 0.97 2.53 35.32
CA ASN A 162 0.89 1.47 36.33
C ASN A 162 -0.56 0.99 36.44
N ILE A 163 -0.92 -0.02 35.65
CA ILE A 163 -2.28 -0.60 35.61
C ILE A 163 -2.20 -2.04 36.12
N THR A 164 -2.93 -2.34 37.19
CA THR A 164 -2.94 -3.65 37.84
C THR A 164 -3.90 -4.64 37.17
N ALA A 165 -4.99 -4.14 36.59
CA ALA A 165 -5.92 -4.88 35.74
C ALA A 165 -6.76 -3.92 34.89
N GLY A 166 -7.19 -4.34 33.70
CA GLY A 166 -7.98 -3.51 32.79
C GLY A 166 -8.10 -4.12 31.40
N GLY A 167 -8.80 -3.43 30.50
CA GLY A 167 -8.76 -3.74 29.06
C GLY A 167 -7.52 -3.14 28.38
N GLN A 168 -7.04 -3.79 27.32
CA GLN A 168 -5.93 -3.30 26.51
C GLN A 168 -6.22 -1.96 25.81
N SER A 169 -7.49 -1.54 25.71
CA SER A 169 -7.87 -0.18 25.29
C SER A 169 -7.20 0.91 26.12
N HIS A 170 -6.97 0.70 27.41
CA HIS A 170 -6.29 1.68 28.26
C HIS A 170 -4.85 1.92 27.83
N ILE A 171 -4.11 0.86 27.49
CA ILE A 171 -2.73 1.00 27.04
C ILE A 171 -2.65 1.50 25.60
N LEU A 172 -3.66 1.23 24.77
CA LEU A 172 -3.77 1.80 23.42
C LEU A 172 -3.91 3.32 23.50
N GLU A 173 -4.83 3.83 24.32
CA GLU A 173 -5.04 5.28 24.51
C GLU A 173 -3.85 5.96 25.22
N ALA A 174 -3.11 5.23 26.05
CA ALA A 174 -1.88 5.72 26.65
C ALA A 174 -0.72 5.79 25.64
N GLY A 175 -0.57 4.76 24.79
CA GLY A 175 0.50 4.65 23.80
C GLY A 175 0.24 5.42 22.50
N ILE A 176 -1.02 5.74 22.21
CA ILE A 176 -1.48 6.53 21.07
C ILE A 176 -2.49 7.57 21.57
N PRO A 177 -2.02 8.71 22.12
CA PRO A 177 -2.88 9.72 22.75
C PRO A 177 -3.97 10.29 21.85
N ASP A 178 -3.74 10.32 20.54
CA ASP A 178 -4.72 10.75 19.53
C ASP A 178 -6.03 9.96 19.61
N LEU A 179 -6.00 8.70 20.09
CA LEU A 179 -7.18 7.83 20.19
C LEU A 179 -8.00 8.03 21.47
N ARG A 180 -7.54 8.88 22.40
CA ARG A 180 -8.27 9.15 23.66
C ARG A 180 -9.66 9.70 23.37
N GLY A 181 -10.67 9.06 23.96
CA GLY A 181 -12.06 9.44 23.75
C GLY A 181 -12.63 9.06 22.37
N GLN A 182 -11.87 8.40 21.51
CA GLN A 182 -12.30 7.98 20.16
C GLN A 182 -12.70 6.50 20.11
N ARG A 183 -13.42 6.02 21.13
CA ARG A 183 -13.72 4.59 21.28
C ARG A 183 -14.39 3.96 20.08
N GLU A 184 -15.45 4.57 19.58
CA GLU A 184 -16.20 4.05 18.43
C GLU A 184 -15.31 3.89 17.19
N PHE A 185 -14.37 4.83 17.01
CA PHE A 185 -13.44 4.83 15.88
C PHE A 185 -12.42 3.69 15.98
N TYR A 186 -11.71 3.54 17.11
CA TYR A 186 -10.74 2.46 17.24
C TYR A 186 -11.41 1.09 17.36
N ASP A 187 -12.62 0.99 17.93
CA ASP A 187 -13.36 -0.28 17.98
C ASP A 187 -13.75 -0.76 16.57
N GLN A 188 -14.07 0.16 15.66
CA GLN A 188 -14.29 -0.19 14.25
C GLN A 188 -13.01 -0.72 13.59
N ILE A 189 -11.87 -0.04 13.80
CA ILE A 189 -10.58 -0.50 13.27
C ILE A 189 -10.19 -1.89 13.79
N ILE A 190 -10.41 -2.14 15.09
CA ILE A 190 -10.13 -3.45 15.68
C ILE A 190 -11.01 -4.53 15.04
N LYS A 191 -12.30 -4.26 14.83
CA LYS A 191 -13.20 -5.20 14.12
C LYS A 191 -12.72 -5.49 12.70
N ASP A 192 -12.26 -4.48 11.98
CA ASP A 192 -11.75 -4.65 10.61
C ASP A 192 -10.46 -5.50 10.59
N LEU A 193 -9.58 -5.32 11.58
CA LEU A 193 -8.37 -6.14 11.76
C LEU A 193 -8.69 -7.58 12.17
N GLU A 194 -9.69 -7.79 13.04
CA GLU A 194 -10.18 -9.11 13.44
C GLU A 194 -10.85 -9.84 12.26
N ALA A 195 -11.67 -9.15 11.46
CA ALA A 195 -12.35 -9.72 10.29
C ALA A 195 -11.38 -10.21 9.21
N ARG A 196 -10.18 -9.61 9.15
CA ARG A 196 -9.09 -10.03 8.25
C ARG A 196 -8.15 -11.06 8.88
N GLY A 197 -8.44 -11.50 10.09
CA GLY A 197 -7.61 -12.45 10.84
C GLY A 197 -6.24 -11.90 11.24
N LEU A 198 -6.01 -10.58 11.18
CA LEU A 198 -4.75 -9.96 11.57
C LEU A 198 -4.65 -9.84 13.11
N MET A 199 -5.78 -9.68 13.78
CA MET A 199 -5.90 -9.71 15.24
C MET A 199 -6.82 -10.85 15.71
N PRO A 200 -6.59 -11.41 16.90
CA PRO A 200 -7.51 -12.37 17.50
C PRO A 200 -8.81 -11.68 17.91
N GLY A 201 -9.93 -12.37 17.72
CA GLY A 201 -11.25 -11.92 18.14
C GLY A 201 -11.39 -11.74 19.65
N GLY A 202 -12.47 -11.08 20.06
CA GLY A 202 -12.83 -10.86 21.48
C GLY A 202 -12.64 -9.42 21.96
N GLY A 203 -12.15 -8.52 21.10
CA GLY A 203 -12.02 -7.10 21.42
C GLY A 203 -10.95 -6.77 22.46
N ILE A 204 -10.71 -5.48 22.66
CA ILE A 204 -9.63 -4.96 23.50
C ILE A 204 -10.10 -4.44 24.86
N HIS A 205 -11.40 -4.53 25.15
CA HIS A 205 -11.99 -4.06 26.41
C HIS A 205 -12.10 -5.14 27.50
N VAL A 206 -11.78 -6.39 27.15
CA VAL A 206 -11.87 -7.52 28.09
C VAL A 206 -10.89 -7.31 29.23
N MET A 207 -11.39 -7.52 30.46
CA MET A 207 -10.60 -7.41 31.67
C MET A 207 -9.48 -8.45 31.68
N VAL A 208 -8.23 -7.99 31.74
CA VAL A 208 -7.04 -8.83 31.89
C VAL A 208 -6.19 -8.34 33.06
N SER A 209 -5.27 -9.19 33.53
CA SER A 209 -4.28 -8.80 34.53
C SER A 209 -3.31 -7.75 33.97
N GLY A 210 -2.57 -7.07 34.85
CA GLY A 210 -1.54 -6.11 34.44
C GLY A 210 -0.51 -6.71 33.47
N HIS A 211 -0.13 -7.98 33.65
CA HIS A 211 0.72 -8.69 32.70
C HIS A 211 0.01 -8.92 31.35
N GLY A 212 -1.27 -9.31 31.38
CA GLY A 212 -2.07 -9.53 30.16
C GLY A 212 -2.26 -8.28 29.32
N LEU A 213 -2.22 -7.08 29.92
CA LEU A 213 -2.30 -5.82 29.17
C LEU A 213 -1.20 -5.71 28.12
N TRP A 214 0.02 -6.07 28.50
CA TRP A 214 1.22 -5.87 27.70
C TRP A 214 1.50 -7.00 26.71
N GLN A 215 0.72 -8.09 26.75
CA GLN A 215 0.86 -9.20 25.83
C GLN A 215 0.52 -8.78 24.39
N PRO A 216 1.32 -9.20 23.39
CA PRO A 216 0.98 -8.98 21.99
C PRO A 216 -0.41 -9.51 21.65
N ARG A 217 -1.18 -8.70 20.92
CA ARG A 217 -2.52 -9.05 20.45
C ARG A 217 -2.54 -9.08 18.92
N ILE A 218 -1.81 -10.02 18.36
CA ILE A 218 -1.70 -10.23 16.91
C ILE A 218 -1.67 -11.73 16.60
N THR A 219 -2.25 -12.14 15.48
CA THR A 219 -2.19 -13.54 15.05
C THR A 219 -0.84 -13.83 14.36
N ASN A 220 -0.54 -15.10 14.11
CA ASN A 220 0.63 -15.46 13.28
C ASN A 220 0.50 -14.89 11.87
N TRP A 221 -0.72 -14.88 11.32
CA TRP A 221 -1.04 -14.26 10.02
C TRP A 221 -0.78 -12.76 10.03
N GLY A 222 -1.24 -12.06 11.07
CA GLY A 222 -0.99 -10.62 11.25
C GLY A 222 0.49 -10.29 11.40
N ARG A 223 1.26 -11.12 12.11
CA ARG A 223 2.70 -10.94 12.25
C ARG A 223 3.46 -11.20 10.95
N GLU A 224 3.04 -12.19 10.17
CA GLU A 224 3.58 -12.45 8.83
C GLU A 224 3.32 -11.25 7.90
N PHE A 225 2.09 -10.72 7.91
CA PHE A 225 1.72 -9.49 7.20
C PHE A 225 2.58 -8.30 7.62
N LEU A 226 2.66 -7.99 8.93
CA LEU A 226 3.45 -6.86 9.42
C LEU A 226 4.92 -6.99 9.03
N ARG A 227 5.51 -8.19 9.16
CA ARG A 227 6.90 -8.43 8.78
C ARG A 227 7.12 -8.19 7.30
N PHE A 228 6.16 -8.58 6.46
CA PHE A 228 6.24 -8.38 5.02
C PHE A 228 6.22 -6.90 4.62
N ILE A 229 5.50 -6.05 5.36
CA ILE A 229 5.37 -4.62 5.05
C ILE A 229 6.27 -3.70 5.89
N SER A 230 7.05 -4.27 6.82
CA SER A 230 7.96 -3.52 7.68
C SER A 230 9.40 -3.59 7.16
N GLU A 231 10.18 -2.58 7.51
CA GLU A 231 11.61 -2.59 7.24
C GLU A 231 12.26 -3.74 8.02
N ARG A 232 13.02 -4.60 7.32
CA ARG A 232 13.79 -5.67 7.99
C ARG A 232 15.04 -5.06 8.62
N ALA A 233 15.18 -5.27 9.92
CA ALA A 233 16.42 -5.02 10.66
C ALA A 233 17.55 -5.93 10.16
#